data_AF-A0A9N8DPZ4-F1
#
_entry.id   AF-A0A9N8DPZ4-F1
#
_cell.length_a   1.000
_cell.length_b   1.000
_cell.length_c   1.000
_cell.angle_alpha   90.00
_cell.angle_beta   90.00
_cell.angle_gamma   90.00
#
_symmetry.space_group_name_H-M   'P 1'
#
loop_
_entity.id
_entity.type
_entity.pdbx_description
1 polymer ?
#
loop_
_entity_poly.entity_id
_entity_poly.type
_entity_poly.pdbx_seq_one_letter_code
_entity_poly.pdbx_strand_id
1 'polypeptide(L)'
;MSGSNGSSDVWIYHEKQESLLCGQHSLNNLVQYCEFTPDTLAIFAHELDELELNFMAENNEGGVKSKDYLERVNEGSGNVDPHGNFSIQVLRRALQKRYGLELPSLKEEGYAKKEPTTMEGFICNKHSHWFAIRKINGRYWNLNSTKDRPELISYFDMATELKEIVAAGYSVFVVPPEKTLPPACTGAKEMQQRKAAIRGGVEGNWWREADLLTPGAAGANNKNGSQDPWKNVGSGMRLDGKSTVPESPLNWRQPATHGMSEEEQLQFAVAASLESPKKIAKTEPAAGPDLANVTVPPEPAAGTAGSVRIQFRLPSKPRVVRRFMETDSVAVILKYCTDMEGGKSLDLLYGFPPKDLKPLAEQTIGDAKLAGESIQGRAV
;
A
#
# COMPACT_ATOMS: atom_id res chain seq x y z
N MET A 1 14.37 49.22 -24.97
CA MET A 1 14.21 47.75 -24.84
C MET A 1 13.11 47.50 -23.82
N SER A 2 11.89 47.32 -24.31
CA SER A 2 10.71 47.05 -23.49
C SER A 2 10.80 45.60 -22.98
N GLY A 3 11.14 45.44 -21.70
CA GLY A 3 11.04 44.16 -21.01
C GLY A 3 9.57 43.79 -20.87
N SER A 4 9.06 42.94 -21.77
CA SER A 4 7.80 42.25 -21.56
C SER A 4 7.98 41.29 -20.39
N ASN A 5 7.65 41.75 -19.18
CA ASN A 5 7.45 40.87 -18.04
C ASN A 5 6.10 40.17 -18.26
N GLY A 6 6.06 39.27 -19.25
CA GLY A 6 4.93 38.39 -19.49
C GLY A 6 4.89 37.42 -18.33
N SER A 7 4.06 37.69 -17.33
CA SER A 7 3.71 36.69 -16.33
C SER A 7 3.22 35.47 -17.10
N SER A 8 4.02 34.42 -17.14
CA SER A 8 3.62 33.15 -17.77
C SER A 8 2.39 32.67 -17.02
N ASP A 9 1.28 32.55 -17.75
CA ASP A 9 0.01 32.10 -17.22
C ASP A 9 0.08 30.58 -17.03
N VAL A 10 0.72 30.13 -15.96
CA VAL A 10 0.96 28.69 -15.72
C VAL A 10 -0.29 28.04 -15.15
N TRP A 11 -0.64 26.89 -15.71
CA TRP A 11 -1.73 26.05 -15.26
C TRP A 11 -1.19 24.73 -14.71
N ILE A 12 -1.64 24.39 -13.52
CA ILE A 12 -1.26 23.19 -12.78
C ILE A 12 -2.38 22.17 -12.91
N TYR A 13 -2.03 21.02 -13.45
CA TYR A 13 -2.90 19.87 -13.53
C TYR A 13 -2.94 19.12 -12.19
N HIS A 14 -4.13 18.75 -11.74
CA HIS A 14 -4.32 17.98 -10.52
C HIS A 14 -5.56 17.09 -10.61
N GLU A 15 -5.32 15.79 -10.68
CA GLU A 15 -6.34 14.76 -10.50
C GLU A 15 -6.53 14.48 -9.01
N LYS A 16 -7.76 14.73 -8.56
CA LYS A 16 -8.24 14.27 -7.27
C LYS A 16 -8.64 12.81 -7.40
N GLN A 17 -8.33 12.01 -6.39
CA GLN A 17 -8.81 10.64 -6.33
C GLN A 17 -10.18 10.60 -5.67
N GLU A 18 -11.12 9.89 -6.28
CA GLU A 18 -12.42 9.55 -5.69
C GLU A 18 -12.49 8.07 -5.29
N SER A 19 -11.51 7.27 -5.72
CA SER A 19 -11.39 5.83 -5.47
C SER A 19 -9.95 5.44 -5.10
N LEU A 20 -9.70 4.13 -4.90
CA LEU A 20 -8.43 3.55 -4.45
C LEU A 20 -7.34 3.52 -5.55
N LEU A 21 -7.35 4.46 -6.50
CA LEU A 21 -6.47 4.51 -7.67
C LEU A 21 -5.28 5.47 -7.49
N CYS A 22 -4.73 5.56 -6.28
CA CYS A 22 -3.69 6.54 -5.96
C CYS A 22 -2.44 6.43 -6.86
N GLY A 23 -2.12 5.22 -7.33
CA GLY A 23 -1.03 4.97 -8.28
C GLY A 23 -1.20 5.76 -9.58
N GLN A 24 -2.38 5.66 -10.22
CA GLN A 24 -2.70 6.40 -11.44
C GLN A 24 -2.56 7.91 -11.23
N HIS A 25 -3.28 8.44 -10.24
CA HIS A 25 -3.33 9.89 -10.02
C HIS A 25 -1.95 10.44 -9.67
N SER A 26 -1.12 9.69 -8.94
CA SER A 26 0.27 10.08 -8.68
C SER A 26 1.08 10.23 -9.96
N LEU A 27 0.92 9.33 -10.94
CA LEU A 27 1.61 9.42 -12.24
C LEU A 27 1.10 10.61 -13.05
N ASN A 28 -0.21 10.76 -13.20
CA ASN A 28 -0.82 11.84 -13.99
C ASN A 28 -0.49 13.22 -13.41
N ASN A 29 -0.52 13.35 -12.08
CA ASN A 29 -0.09 14.55 -11.38
C ASN A 29 1.41 14.82 -11.60
N LEU A 30 2.25 13.79 -11.55
CA LEU A 30 3.68 13.92 -11.85
C LEU A 30 3.94 14.33 -13.31
N VAL A 31 3.18 13.85 -14.29
CA VAL A 31 3.40 14.21 -15.71
C VAL A 31 2.61 15.45 -16.15
N GLN A 32 1.74 15.97 -15.29
CA GLN A 32 0.87 17.15 -15.53
C GLN A 32 -0.08 16.95 -16.72
N TYR A 33 -0.63 15.73 -16.82
CA TYR A 33 -1.56 15.34 -17.87
C TYR A 33 -2.31 14.03 -17.51
N CYS A 34 -3.55 13.87 -17.99
CA CYS A 34 -4.31 12.61 -17.90
C CYS A 34 -3.77 11.58 -18.91
N GLU A 35 -2.58 11.03 -18.66
CA GLU A 35 -1.94 10.08 -19.59
C GLU A 35 -2.30 8.63 -19.25
N PHE A 36 -2.27 8.30 -17.96
CA PHE A 36 -2.44 6.93 -17.47
C PHE A 36 -3.88 6.72 -16.99
N THR A 37 -4.41 5.55 -17.33
CA THR A 37 -5.75 5.08 -16.91
C THR A 37 -5.61 3.73 -16.18
N PRO A 38 -6.60 3.31 -15.38
CA PRO A 38 -6.55 2.03 -14.70
C PRO A 38 -6.33 0.88 -15.67
N ASP A 39 -7.02 0.90 -16.82
CA ASP A 39 -6.91 -0.11 -17.87
C ASP A 39 -5.48 -0.23 -18.39
N THR A 40 -4.84 0.91 -18.70
CA THR A 40 -3.46 0.91 -19.19
C THR A 40 -2.47 0.42 -18.14
N LEU A 41 -2.70 0.72 -16.86
CA LEU A 41 -1.83 0.27 -15.78
C LEU A 41 -2.04 -1.21 -15.46
N ALA A 42 -3.26 -1.73 -15.57
CA ALA A 42 -3.57 -3.15 -15.42
C ALA A 42 -2.88 -3.99 -16.50
N ILE A 43 -2.85 -3.51 -17.75
CA ILE A 43 -2.09 -4.17 -18.83
C ILE A 43 -0.61 -4.29 -18.43
N PHE A 44 0.01 -3.22 -17.92
CA PHE A 44 1.40 -3.27 -17.47
C PHE A 44 1.61 -4.18 -16.25
N ALA A 45 0.63 -4.27 -15.35
CA ALA A 45 0.68 -5.19 -14.22
C ALA A 45 0.70 -6.64 -14.69
N HIS A 46 -0.19 -7.02 -15.61
CA HIS A 46 -0.24 -8.37 -16.17
C HIS A 46 0.99 -8.71 -17.01
N GLU A 47 1.52 -7.76 -17.81
CA GLU A 47 2.80 -7.95 -18.50
C GLU A 47 3.94 -8.28 -17.51
N LEU A 48 3.99 -7.59 -16.36
CA LEU A 48 5.01 -7.85 -15.34
C LEU A 48 4.80 -9.20 -14.67
N ASP A 49 3.56 -9.57 -14.35
CA ASP A 49 3.25 -10.89 -13.79
C ASP A 49 3.67 -12.03 -14.74
N GLU A 50 3.41 -11.90 -16.05
CA GLU A 50 3.83 -12.87 -17.05
C GLU A 50 5.36 -12.98 -17.14
N LEU A 51 6.07 -11.84 -17.08
CA LEU A 51 7.53 -11.82 -17.07
C LEU A 51 8.10 -12.49 -15.81
N GLU A 52 7.52 -12.24 -14.65
CA GLU A 52 7.88 -12.89 -13.38
C GLU A 52 7.68 -14.41 -13.47
N LEU A 53 6.51 -14.85 -13.97
CA LEU A 53 6.21 -16.27 -14.14
C LEU A 53 7.15 -16.96 -15.13
N ASN A 54 7.44 -16.33 -16.26
CA ASN A 54 8.37 -16.88 -17.25
C ASN A 54 9.77 -17.01 -16.64
N PHE A 55 10.23 -15.99 -15.91
CA PHE A 55 11.52 -16.05 -15.22
C PHE A 55 11.57 -17.15 -14.15
N MET A 56 10.48 -17.35 -13.39
CA MET A 56 10.38 -18.46 -12.43
C MET A 56 10.40 -19.82 -13.13
N ALA A 57 9.71 -19.97 -14.26
CA ALA A 57 9.67 -21.20 -15.03
C ALA A 57 11.04 -21.57 -15.65
N GLU A 58 11.83 -20.58 -16.05
CA GLU A 58 13.17 -20.80 -16.59
C GLU A 58 14.21 -21.16 -15.51
N ASN A 59 14.07 -20.61 -14.31
CA ASN A 59 15.11 -20.70 -13.28
C ASN A 59 14.84 -21.74 -12.17
N ASN A 60 13.62 -22.27 -12.03
CA ASN A 60 13.30 -23.29 -11.02
C ASN A 60 13.44 -24.73 -11.56
N GLU A 61 14.01 -25.62 -10.75
CA GLU A 61 14.04 -27.06 -11.03
C GLU A 61 12.59 -27.60 -11.04
N GLY A 62 12.07 -27.87 -12.25
CA GLY A 62 10.67 -28.26 -12.49
C GLY A 62 9.84 -27.24 -13.27
N GLY A 63 10.39 -26.05 -13.51
CA GLY A 63 9.79 -24.99 -14.32
C GLY A 63 8.33 -24.72 -13.99
N VAL A 64 7.45 -24.80 -14.99
CA VAL A 64 5.99 -24.59 -14.83
C VAL A 64 5.29 -25.61 -13.92
N LYS A 65 5.97 -26.72 -13.56
CA LYS A 65 5.46 -27.74 -12.64
C LYS A 65 6.04 -27.61 -11.23
N SER A 66 6.93 -26.64 -11.00
CA SER A 66 7.47 -26.38 -9.67
C SER A 66 6.36 -25.93 -8.73
N LYS A 67 6.49 -26.31 -7.45
CA LYS A 67 5.54 -25.93 -6.40
C LYS A 67 5.39 -24.41 -6.33
N ASP A 68 6.51 -23.69 -6.34
CA ASP A 68 6.55 -22.22 -6.24
C ASP A 68 5.86 -21.53 -7.43
N TYR A 69 5.99 -22.09 -8.64
CA TYR A 69 5.29 -21.57 -9.82
C TYR A 69 3.77 -21.74 -9.67
N LEU A 70 3.31 -22.92 -9.25
CA LEU A 70 1.89 -23.20 -9.05
C LEU A 70 1.29 -22.35 -7.92
N GLU A 71 2.03 -22.12 -6.84
CA GLU A 71 1.63 -21.20 -5.76
C GLU A 71 1.50 -19.76 -6.28
N ARG A 72 2.50 -19.24 -7.00
CA ARG A 72 2.47 -17.88 -7.58
C ARG A 72 1.33 -17.67 -8.57
N VAL A 73 1.00 -18.69 -9.38
CA VAL A 73 -0.16 -18.66 -10.30
C VAL A 73 -1.47 -18.61 -9.50
N ASN A 74 -1.56 -19.36 -8.39
CA ASN A 74 -2.77 -19.38 -7.56
C ASN A 74 -2.96 -18.11 -6.73
N GLU A 75 -1.88 -17.40 -6.37
CA GLU A 75 -1.94 -16.10 -5.66
C GLU A 75 -2.53 -14.97 -6.53
N GLY A 76 -2.60 -15.12 -7.85
CA GLY A 76 -3.11 -14.07 -8.74
C GLY A 76 -2.07 -13.00 -9.04
N SER A 77 -2.46 -11.75 -9.34
CA SER A 77 -1.49 -10.69 -9.65
C SER A 77 -0.80 -10.17 -8.39
N GLY A 78 0.53 -10.07 -8.42
CA GLY A 78 1.31 -9.36 -7.38
C GLY A 78 1.48 -7.88 -7.69
N ASN A 79 1.07 -7.44 -8.88
CA ASN A 79 1.33 -6.12 -9.43
C ASN A 79 0.10 -5.22 -9.48
N VAL A 80 -1.11 -5.80 -9.39
CA VAL A 80 -2.37 -5.09 -9.18
C VAL A 80 -3.27 -5.88 -8.24
N ASP A 81 -3.90 -5.20 -7.27
CA ASP A 81 -4.89 -5.83 -6.38
C ASP A 81 -6.33 -5.67 -6.91
N PRO A 82 -7.34 -6.37 -6.31
CA PRO A 82 -8.74 -6.26 -6.71
C PRO A 82 -9.35 -4.85 -6.59
N HIS A 83 -8.69 -3.96 -5.86
CA HIS A 83 -9.13 -2.59 -5.62
C HIS A 83 -8.48 -1.59 -6.59
N GLY A 84 -7.60 -2.04 -7.49
CA GLY A 84 -6.91 -1.20 -8.46
C GLY A 84 -5.64 -0.54 -7.93
N ASN A 85 -5.08 -1.03 -6.82
CA ASN A 85 -3.82 -0.54 -6.31
C ASN A 85 -2.66 -1.19 -7.06
N PHE A 86 -1.73 -0.37 -7.54
CA PHE A 86 -0.60 -0.81 -8.35
C PHE A 86 0.71 -0.84 -7.57
N SER A 87 1.56 -1.81 -7.93
CA SER A 87 2.92 -1.92 -7.38
C SER A 87 3.80 -0.79 -7.93
N ILE A 88 4.93 -0.52 -7.26
CA ILE A 88 5.93 0.41 -7.79
C ILE A 88 6.45 -0.03 -9.16
N GLN A 89 6.53 -1.33 -9.43
CA GLN A 89 7.06 -1.84 -10.68
C GLN A 89 6.17 -1.45 -11.85
N VAL A 90 4.85 -1.48 -11.66
CA VAL A 90 3.86 -0.98 -12.62
C VAL A 90 4.07 0.51 -12.88
N LEU A 91 4.21 1.33 -11.83
CA LEU A 91 4.42 2.76 -11.98
C LEU A 91 5.71 3.09 -12.73
N ARG A 92 6.82 2.39 -12.41
CA ARG A 92 8.10 2.51 -13.11
C ARG A 92 7.97 2.09 -14.57
N ARG A 93 7.32 0.96 -14.84
CA ARG A 93 7.09 0.42 -16.18
C ARG A 93 6.29 1.40 -17.05
N ALA A 94 5.24 2.00 -16.50
CA ALA A 94 4.40 2.97 -17.18
C ALA A 94 5.19 4.23 -17.59
N LEU A 95 5.92 4.82 -16.64
CA LEU A 95 6.78 5.98 -16.89
C LEU A 95 7.93 5.67 -17.85
N GLN A 96 8.55 4.49 -17.74
CA GLN A 96 9.62 4.06 -18.63
C GLN A 96 9.11 3.89 -20.06
N LYS A 97 7.95 3.25 -20.25
CA LYS A 97 7.35 3.01 -21.57
C LYS A 97 6.90 4.29 -22.28
N ARG A 98 6.35 5.26 -21.54
CA ARG A 98 5.82 6.50 -22.13
C ARG A 98 6.85 7.62 -22.22
N TYR A 99 7.73 7.75 -21.23
CA TYR A 99 8.62 8.90 -21.10
C TYR A 99 10.10 8.53 -20.97
N GLY A 100 10.46 7.24 -20.95
CA GLY A 100 11.86 6.81 -20.76
C GLY A 100 12.41 7.18 -19.38
N LEU A 101 11.53 7.24 -18.37
CA LEU A 101 11.84 7.59 -16.98
C LEU A 101 11.90 6.33 -16.10
N GLU A 102 12.98 6.17 -15.34
CA GLU A 102 13.25 4.94 -14.57
C GLU A 102 12.79 4.99 -13.12
N LEU A 103 12.63 6.20 -12.57
CA LEU A 103 12.13 6.50 -11.23
C LEU A 103 12.84 5.70 -10.09
N PRO A 104 14.16 5.89 -9.89
CA PRO A 104 14.95 5.22 -8.85
C PRO A 104 14.58 5.67 -7.43
N SER A 105 14.94 4.88 -6.43
CA SER A 105 14.73 5.20 -5.02
C SER A 105 15.68 6.30 -4.55
N LEU A 106 15.16 7.25 -3.77
CA LEU A 106 15.96 8.30 -3.13
C LEU A 106 17.03 7.72 -2.19
N LYS A 107 16.85 6.50 -1.68
CA LYS A 107 17.79 5.82 -0.79
C LYS A 107 19.02 5.25 -1.52
N GLU A 108 18.98 5.13 -2.85
CA GLU A 108 20.12 4.64 -3.63
C GLU A 108 21.32 5.62 -3.51
N GLU A 109 22.55 5.11 -3.42
CA GLU A 109 23.73 5.93 -3.12
C GLU A 109 23.93 7.11 -4.08
N GLY A 110 23.56 6.95 -5.35
CA GLY A 110 23.64 7.98 -6.38
C GLY A 110 22.68 9.15 -6.18
N TYR A 111 21.63 8.98 -5.37
CA TYR A 111 20.59 9.99 -5.12
C TYR A 111 20.54 10.44 -3.67
N ALA A 112 20.88 9.57 -2.71
CA ALA A 112 20.85 9.87 -1.28
C ALA A 112 21.77 11.03 -0.87
N LYS A 113 22.86 11.24 -1.63
CA LYS A 113 23.82 12.33 -1.39
C LYS A 113 23.51 13.61 -2.17
N LYS A 114 22.56 13.57 -3.11
CA LYS A 114 22.19 14.74 -3.93
C LYS A 114 21.20 15.61 -3.17
N GLU A 115 21.26 16.92 -3.40
CA GLU A 115 20.28 17.84 -2.84
C GLU A 115 18.91 17.62 -3.49
N PRO A 116 17.84 17.28 -2.73
CA PRO A 116 16.52 17.02 -3.32
C PRO A 116 15.97 18.20 -4.13
N THR A 117 16.37 19.42 -3.79
CA THR A 117 15.96 20.66 -4.46
C THR A 117 16.39 20.75 -5.93
N THR A 118 17.35 19.91 -6.36
CA THR A 118 17.82 19.78 -7.74
C THR A 118 16.93 18.91 -8.62
N MET A 119 16.03 18.11 -8.05
CA MET A 119 15.18 17.17 -8.77
C MET A 119 13.88 17.84 -9.23
N GLU A 120 13.33 17.43 -10.37
CA GLU A 120 12.08 18.03 -10.87
C GLU A 120 10.81 17.40 -10.29
N GLY A 121 10.89 16.19 -9.75
CA GLY A 121 9.72 15.50 -9.22
C GLY A 121 10.03 14.25 -8.43
N PHE A 122 9.03 13.85 -7.65
CA PHE A 122 9.08 12.74 -6.71
C PHE A 122 7.76 11.99 -6.72
N ILE A 123 7.83 10.67 -6.57
CA ILE A 123 6.70 9.82 -6.19
C ILE A 123 6.99 9.28 -4.80
N CYS A 124 6.08 9.51 -3.87
CA CYS A 124 6.21 9.07 -2.49
C CYS A 124 5.19 7.96 -2.21
N ASN A 125 5.59 6.96 -1.43
CA ASN A 125 4.69 5.97 -0.84
C ASN A 125 4.71 6.14 0.67
N LYS A 126 3.66 6.73 1.24
CA LYS A 126 3.55 6.91 2.70
C LYS A 126 2.25 6.26 3.17
N HIS A 127 2.31 5.42 4.19
CA HIS A 127 1.16 4.64 4.67
C HIS A 127 0.46 3.82 3.58
N SER A 128 1.19 3.31 2.58
CA SER A 128 0.60 2.62 1.43
C SER A 128 -0.32 3.57 0.64
N HIS A 129 0.14 4.80 0.39
CA HIS A 129 -0.54 5.77 -0.47
C HIS A 129 0.50 6.40 -1.39
N TRP A 130 0.21 6.37 -2.70
CA TRP A 130 1.05 6.96 -3.73
C TRP A 130 0.66 8.42 -3.95
N PHE A 131 1.63 9.33 -3.93
CA PHE A 131 1.41 10.73 -4.27
C PHE A 131 2.63 11.37 -4.92
N ALA A 132 2.40 12.46 -5.68
CA ALA A 132 3.44 13.19 -6.37
C ALA A 132 3.78 14.51 -5.67
N ILE A 133 5.08 14.83 -5.67
CA ILE A 133 5.57 16.19 -5.44
C ILE A 133 6.31 16.61 -6.71
N ARG A 134 5.99 17.78 -7.26
CA ARG A 134 6.55 18.21 -8.54
C ARG A 134 6.97 19.68 -8.52
N LYS A 135 8.11 19.97 -9.15
CA LYS A 135 8.57 21.31 -9.47
C LYS A 135 7.87 21.82 -10.72
N ILE A 136 7.12 22.92 -10.60
CA ILE A 136 6.40 23.58 -11.69
C ILE A 136 6.68 25.07 -11.55
N ASN A 137 7.13 25.70 -12.65
CA ASN A 137 7.50 27.12 -12.67
C ASN A 137 8.46 27.54 -11.53
N GLY A 138 9.42 26.68 -11.19
CA GLY A 138 10.39 26.95 -10.12
C GLY A 138 9.88 26.78 -8.69
N ARG A 139 8.65 26.28 -8.49
CA ARG A 139 8.04 26.04 -7.18
C ARG A 139 7.67 24.57 -7.02
N TYR A 140 7.77 24.04 -5.81
CA TYR A 140 7.31 22.68 -5.51
C TYR A 140 5.84 22.67 -5.10
N TRP A 141 5.11 21.71 -5.64
CA TRP A 141 3.70 21.51 -5.37
C TRP A 141 3.48 20.12 -4.81
N ASN A 142 2.75 20.04 -3.70
CA ASN A 142 2.16 18.80 -3.21
C ASN A 142 0.95 18.50 -4.08
N LEU A 143 1.05 17.47 -4.90
CA LEU A 143 -0.01 17.03 -5.80
C LEU A 143 -0.61 15.71 -5.31
N ASN A 144 -0.71 15.56 -3.99
CA ASN A 144 -1.46 14.47 -3.41
C ASN A 144 -2.92 14.53 -3.89
N SER A 145 -3.37 13.44 -4.52
CA SER A 145 -4.71 13.29 -5.08
C SER A 145 -5.80 13.30 -4.00
N THR A 146 -5.48 13.14 -2.72
CA THR A 146 -6.45 13.26 -1.61
C THR A 146 -6.76 14.71 -1.25
N LYS A 147 -5.93 15.67 -1.71
CA LYS A 147 -6.14 17.10 -1.46
C LYS A 147 -7.17 17.65 -2.43
N ASP A 148 -7.87 18.69 -2.02
CA ASP A 148 -8.84 19.36 -2.89
C ASP A 148 -8.16 20.19 -4.00
N ARG A 149 -6.90 20.59 -3.79
CA ARG A 149 -6.13 21.42 -4.72
C ARG A 149 -4.61 21.23 -4.51
N PRO A 150 -3.78 21.63 -5.49
CA PRO A 150 -2.33 21.72 -5.30
C PRO A 150 -1.96 22.63 -4.14
N GLU A 151 -1.03 22.17 -3.31
CA GLU A 151 -0.49 22.98 -2.21
C GLU A 151 0.96 23.35 -2.48
N LEU A 152 1.27 24.63 -2.37
CA LEU A 152 2.64 25.13 -2.48
C LEU A 152 3.47 24.61 -1.30
N ILE A 153 4.62 24.01 -1.60
CA ILE A 153 5.60 23.59 -0.60
C ILE A 153 6.88 24.42 -0.77
N SER A 154 7.44 24.93 0.33
CA SER A 154 8.75 25.57 0.30
C SER A 154 9.85 24.54 0.04
N TYR A 155 11.02 25.00 -0.43
CA TYR A 155 12.18 24.13 -0.64
C TYR A 155 12.60 23.41 0.64
N PHE A 156 12.54 24.11 1.78
CA PHE A 156 12.90 23.57 3.08
C PHE A 156 11.88 22.53 3.56
N ASP A 157 10.57 22.86 3.45
CA ASP A 157 9.51 21.96 3.90
C ASP A 157 9.48 20.69 3.05
N MET A 158 9.67 20.82 1.73
CA MET A 158 9.75 19.68 0.83
C MET A 158 10.94 18.77 1.21
N ALA A 159 12.13 19.34 1.39
CA ALA A 159 13.31 18.56 1.76
C ALA A 159 13.13 17.89 3.14
N THR A 160 12.43 18.54 4.06
CA THR A 160 12.13 18.00 5.40
C THR A 160 11.12 16.87 5.31
N GLU A 161 10.02 17.05 4.57
CA GLU A 161 9.00 16.04 4.34
C GLU A 161 9.59 14.78 3.71
N LEU A 162 10.44 14.90 2.69
CA LEU A 162 11.10 13.74 2.08
C LEU A 162 12.00 12.99 3.08
N LYS A 163 12.75 13.70 3.91
CA LYS A 163 13.58 13.11 4.96
C LYS A 163 12.74 12.38 6.00
N GLU A 164 11.63 12.97 6.42
CA GLU A 164 10.70 12.35 7.38
C GLU A 164 10.08 11.06 6.82
N ILE A 165 9.66 11.06 5.55
CA ILE A 165 9.15 9.87 4.87
C ILE A 165 10.22 8.77 4.89
N VAL A 166 11.44 9.09 4.45
CA VAL A 166 12.56 8.14 4.43
C VAL A 166 12.90 7.62 5.82
N ALA A 167 12.98 8.51 6.82
CA ALA A 167 13.31 8.17 8.21
C ALA A 167 12.25 7.31 8.89
N ALA A 168 10.97 7.52 8.57
CA ALA A 168 9.86 6.69 9.03
C ALA A 168 9.78 5.33 8.31
N GLY A 169 10.77 4.99 7.47
CA GLY A 169 10.85 3.71 6.76
C GLY A 169 10.06 3.66 5.45
N TYR A 170 9.36 4.73 5.09
CA TYR A 170 8.64 4.84 3.83
C TYR A 170 9.57 5.05 2.63
N SER A 171 8.97 5.05 1.44
CA SER A 171 9.71 5.08 0.17
C SER A 171 9.46 6.38 -0.57
N VAL A 172 10.55 6.95 -1.09
CA VAL A 172 10.54 8.10 -2.00
C VAL A 172 11.30 7.68 -3.24
N PHE A 173 10.71 7.92 -4.40
CA PHE A 173 11.33 7.72 -5.70
C PHE A 173 11.47 9.05 -6.42
N VAL A 174 12.56 9.22 -7.15
CA VAL A 174 12.97 10.50 -7.72
C VAL A 174 12.94 10.46 -9.23
N VAL A 175 12.61 11.58 -9.87
CA VAL A 175 12.94 11.78 -11.28
C VAL A 175 14.43 12.14 -11.38
N PRO A 176 15.26 11.37 -12.11
CA PRO A 176 16.68 11.69 -12.23
C PRO A 176 16.91 13.08 -12.82
N PRO A 177 17.93 13.83 -12.36
CA PRO A 177 18.13 15.23 -12.76
C PRO A 177 18.51 15.40 -14.24
N GLU A 178 19.03 14.35 -14.88
CA GLU A 178 19.31 14.31 -16.32
C GLU A 178 18.08 14.05 -17.19
N LYS A 179 16.93 13.72 -16.57
CA LYS A 179 15.67 13.48 -17.26
C LYS A 179 14.74 14.66 -17.06
N THR A 180 13.97 14.98 -18.08
CA THR A 180 12.99 16.06 -18.05
C THR A 180 11.57 15.52 -18.00
N LEU A 181 10.73 16.11 -17.15
CA LEU A 181 9.29 15.86 -17.19
C LEU A 181 8.63 16.66 -18.32
N PRO A 182 7.44 16.25 -18.80
CA PRO A 182 6.68 17.05 -19.77
C PRO A 182 6.48 18.48 -19.25
N PRO A 183 6.66 19.53 -20.06
CA PRO A 183 6.64 20.91 -19.56
C PRO A 183 5.28 21.29 -18.93
N ALA A 184 5.35 22.25 -18.00
CA ALA A 184 4.17 22.86 -17.41
C ALA A 184 3.27 23.47 -18.50
N CYS A 185 1.96 23.47 -18.28
CA CYS A 185 1.02 24.06 -19.22
C CYS A 185 1.13 25.59 -19.17
N THR A 186 1.47 26.21 -20.30
CA THR A 186 1.70 27.64 -20.43
C THR A 186 0.55 28.30 -21.21
N GLY A 187 -0.42 28.82 -20.47
CA GLY A 187 -1.54 29.60 -20.97
C GLY A 187 -2.83 28.81 -21.17
N ALA A 188 -3.94 29.55 -21.13
CA ALA A 188 -5.28 28.98 -21.21
C ALA A 188 -5.58 28.23 -22.51
N LYS A 189 -4.97 28.62 -23.64
CA LYS A 189 -5.15 27.93 -24.93
C LYS A 189 -4.58 26.51 -24.90
N GLU A 190 -3.36 26.37 -24.39
CA GLU A 190 -2.73 25.05 -24.23
C GLU A 190 -3.51 24.20 -23.24
N MET A 191 -3.96 24.79 -22.13
CA MET A 191 -4.79 24.11 -21.13
C MET A 191 -6.07 23.57 -21.76
N GLN A 192 -6.77 24.38 -22.57
CA GLN A 192 -8.00 23.96 -23.24
C GLN A 192 -7.75 22.85 -24.27
N GLN A 193 -6.63 22.90 -24.99
CA GLN A 193 -6.23 21.84 -25.92
C GLN A 193 -5.93 20.54 -25.19
N ARG A 194 -5.15 20.60 -24.09
CA ARG A 194 -4.86 19.46 -23.22
C ARG A 194 -6.15 18.87 -22.67
N LYS A 195 -7.08 19.70 -22.17
CA LYS A 195 -8.39 19.27 -21.66
C LYS A 195 -9.24 18.59 -22.75
N ALA A 196 -9.27 19.13 -23.96
CA ALA A 196 -10.03 18.56 -25.07
C ALA A 196 -9.44 17.24 -25.61
N ALA A 197 -8.15 16.99 -25.39
CA ALA A 197 -7.47 15.79 -25.82
C ALA A 197 -7.61 14.61 -24.84
N ILE A 198 -8.11 14.85 -23.62
CA ILE A 198 -8.40 13.80 -22.64
C ILE A 198 -9.53 12.92 -23.18
N ARG A 199 -9.27 11.61 -23.28
CA ARG A 199 -10.26 10.60 -23.68
C ARG A 199 -10.67 9.79 -22.44
N GLY A 200 -11.95 9.48 -22.29
CA GLY A 200 -12.42 8.55 -21.24
C GLY A 200 -13.00 9.20 -19.97
N GLY A 201 -13.39 10.48 -20.00
CA GLY A 201 -14.25 11.07 -18.96
C GLY A 201 -13.60 11.36 -17.60
N VAL A 202 -12.31 11.04 -17.41
CA VAL A 202 -11.55 11.45 -16.21
C VAL A 202 -11.20 12.94 -16.35
N GLU A 203 -12.01 13.81 -15.76
CA GLU A 203 -11.72 15.23 -15.72
C GLU A 203 -10.70 15.54 -14.63
N GLY A 204 -9.45 15.83 -15.00
CA GLY A 204 -8.49 16.43 -14.07
C GLY A 204 -8.75 17.93 -13.91
N ASN A 205 -8.54 18.43 -12.68
CA ASN A 205 -8.70 19.84 -12.39
C ASN A 205 -7.50 20.63 -12.88
N TRP A 206 -7.76 21.79 -13.48
CA TRP A 206 -6.73 22.74 -13.92
C TRP A 206 -6.78 23.97 -13.03
N TRP A 207 -5.67 24.25 -12.37
CA TRP A 207 -5.55 25.36 -11.42
C TRP A 207 -4.61 26.39 -11.98
N ARG A 208 -5.04 27.65 -12.02
CA ARG A 208 -4.15 28.74 -12.37
C ARG A 208 -3.18 28.98 -11.23
N GLU A 209 -1.87 29.04 -11.52
CA GLU A 209 -0.85 29.23 -10.50
C GLU A 209 -1.08 30.52 -9.70
N ALA A 210 -1.41 31.63 -10.38
CA ALA A 210 -1.67 32.92 -9.75
C ALA A 210 -2.80 32.85 -8.69
N ASP A 211 -3.84 32.05 -8.96
CA ASP A 211 -4.98 31.90 -8.05
C ASP A 211 -4.59 31.07 -6.82
N LEU A 212 -3.74 30.05 -6.99
CA LEU A 212 -3.19 29.25 -5.91
C LEU A 212 -2.24 30.02 -4.98
N LEU A 213 -1.56 31.04 -5.51
CA LEU A 213 -0.63 31.90 -4.78
C LEU A 213 -1.32 33.07 -4.07
N THR A 214 -2.58 33.38 -4.40
CA THR A 214 -3.29 34.52 -3.81
C THR A 214 -3.89 34.13 -2.44
N PRO A 215 -3.51 34.80 -1.34
CA PRO A 215 -4.10 34.55 -0.03
C PRO A 215 -5.60 34.92 -0.04
N GLY A 216 -6.48 33.94 0.20
CA GLY A 216 -7.92 34.16 0.34
C GLY A 216 -8.79 33.87 -0.90
N ALA A 217 -8.21 33.56 -2.06
CA ALA A 217 -8.97 32.99 -3.18
C ALA A 217 -9.26 31.48 -2.99
N ALA A 218 -8.52 30.85 -2.08
CA ALA A 218 -8.79 29.51 -1.60
C ALA A 218 -9.88 29.56 -0.53
N GLY A 219 -10.95 28.79 -0.73
CA GLY A 219 -11.95 28.52 0.29
C GLY A 219 -11.32 28.22 1.64
N ALA A 220 -11.92 28.81 2.67
CA ALA A 220 -11.54 28.65 4.06
C ALA A 220 -11.16 27.21 4.39
N ASN A 221 -9.89 26.96 4.67
CA ASN A 221 -9.45 25.90 5.57
C ASN A 221 -7.98 26.10 5.92
N ASN A 222 -7.75 27.00 6.88
CA ASN A 222 -6.68 26.77 7.83
C ASN A 222 -7.07 27.36 9.18
N LYS A 223 -7.91 26.63 9.93
CA LYS A 223 -7.93 26.59 11.41
C LYS A 223 -8.61 25.29 11.86
N ASN A 224 -7.90 24.17 11.81
CA ASN A 224 -8.14 23.09 12.76
C ASN A 224 -6.84 22.35 13.01
N GLY A 225 -6.46 22.27 14.28
CA GLY A 225 -5.24 21.62 14.72
C GLY A 225 -5.22 20.12 14.42
N SER A 226 -4.01 19.61 14.19
CA SER A 226 -3.59 18.23 14.44
C SER A 226 -4.56 17.11 14.03
N GLN A 227 -5.07 17.11 12.80
CA GLN A 227 -5.50 15.85 12.18
C GLN A 227 -4.53 15.48 11.08
N ASP A 228 -3.93 14.30 11.24
CA ASP A 228 -3.05 13.69 10.27
C ASP A 228 -3.83 13.42 8.96
N PRO A 229 -3.55 14.12 7.84
CA PRO A 229 -4.23 13.89 6.56
C PRO A 229 -3.97 12.48 6.01
N TRP A 230 -3.04 11.73 6.62
CA TRP A 230 -2.68 10.36 6.24
C TRP A 230 -3.49 9.28 6.96
N LYS A 231 -4.38 9.66 7.90
CA LYS A 231 -5.00 8.73 8.86
C LYS A 231 -5.89 7.64 8.22
N ASN A 232 -6.44 7.87 7.03
CA ASN A 232 -7.38 6.95 6.36
C ASN A 232 -7.16 6.81 4.83
N VAL A 233 -6.02 7.28 4.29
CA VAL A 233 -5.78 7.33 2.83
C VAL A 233 -4.98 6.15 2.29
N GLY A 234 -4.46 5.31 3.18
CA GLY A 234 -3.57 4.22 2.84
C GLY A 234 -4.29 3.02 2.25
N SER A 235 -4.80 3.11 1.01
CA SER A 235 -5.34 1.97 0.26
C SER A 235 -4.37 1.40 -0.76
N GLY A 236 -3.42 2.22 -1.21
CA GLY A 236 -2.36 1.91 -2.16
C GLY A 236 -1.54 0.67 -1.83
N MET A 237 -0.89 0.13 -2.85
CA MET A 237 -0.08 -1.07 -2.69
C MET A 237 1.23 -0.72 -1.98
N ARG A 238 1.63 -1.57 -1.05
CA ARG A 238 2.90 -1.47 -0.36
C ARG A 238 4.05 -1.89 -1.27
N LEU A 239 5.27 -1.59 -0.83
CA LEU A 239 6.48 -1.97 -1.57
C LEU A 239 6.65 -3.50 -1.69
N ASP A 240 6.12 -4.26 -0.72
CA ASP A 240 6.10 -5.72 -0.73
C ASP A 240 4.95 -6.31 -1.58
N GLY A 241 4.27 -5.48 -2.40
CA GLY A 241 3.18 -5.91 -3.28
C GLY A 241 1.86 -6.16 -2.57
N LYS A 242 1.79 -5.95 -1.24
CA LYS A 242 0.59 -6.21 -0.44
C LYS A 242 -0.31 -4.98 -0.32
N SER A 243 -1.61 -5.19 -0.42
CA SER A 243 -2.61 -4.16 -0.15
C SER A 243 -2.86 -4.00 1.35
N THR A 244 -3.31 -2.82 1.76
CA THR A 244 -3.79 -2.51 3.12
C THR A 244 -5.28 -2.75 3.31
N VAL A 245 -6.02 -2.96 2.23
CA VAL A 245 -7.44 -3.31 2.32
C VAL A 245 -7.55 -4.75 2.81
N PRO A 246 -8.33 -5.03 3.89
CA PRO A 246 -8.54 -6.40 4.33
C PRO A 246 -9.11 -7.23 3.19
N GLU A 247 -8.44 -8.32 2.84
CA GLU A 247 -9.04 -9.37 2.03
C GLU A 247 -10.27 -9.88 2.78
N SER A 248 -11.46 -9.47 2.35
CA SER A 248 -12.66 -10.19 2.73
C SER A 248 -12.54 -11.58 2.11
N PRO A 249 -12.82 -12.67 2.83
CA PRO A 249 -12.89 -14.00 2.26
C PRO A 249 -14.16 -14.10 1.40
N LEU A 250 -14.15 -13.46 0.23
CA LEU A 250 -15.15 -13.66 -0.79
C LEU A 250 -14.83 -14.96 -1.49
N ASN A 251 -15.57 -15.98 -1.06
CA ASN A 251 -15.61 -17.33 -1.58
C ASN A 251 -15.83 -17.28 -3.11
N TRP A 252 -14.84 -17.72 -3.89
CA TRP A 252 -14.82 -17.69 -5.37
C TRP A 252 -15.76 -18.74 -6.00
N ARG A 253 -17.04 -18.69 -5.65
CA ARG A 253 -18.09 -19.39 -6.38
C ARG A 253 -19.32 -18.50 -6.49
N GLN A 254 -19.31 -17.58 -7.46
CA GLN A 254 -20.52 -17.26 -8.22
C GLN A 254 -20.17 -16.64 -9.58
N PRO A 255 -20.99 -16.91 -10.62
CA PRO A 255 -20.68 -16.57 -12.00
C PRO A 255 -20.95 -15.11 -12.31
N ALA A 256 -20.28 -14.61 -13.36
CA ALA A 256 -20.36 -13.25 -13.86
C ALA A 256 -21.80 -12.74 -13.96
N THR A 257 -22.09 -11.58 -13.34
CA THR A 257 -23.36 -10.85 -13.44
C THR A 257 -23.46 -10.09 -14.76
N HIS A 258 -23.24 -10.79 -15.87
CA HIS A 258 -23.62 -10.30 -17.20
C HIS A 258 -25.10 -10.67 -17.42
N GLY A 259 -26.01 -9.71 -17.24
CA GLY A 259 -27.40 -9.81 -17.70
C GLY A 259 -28.54 -9.69 -16.67
N MET A 260 -28.30 -9.24 -15.44
CA MET A 260 -29.39 -9.02 -14.45
C MET A 260 -30.06 -7.66 -14.63
N SER A 261 -31.38 -7.60 -14.41
CA SER A 261 -32.17 -6.38 -14.52
C SER A 261 -31.87 -5.38 -13.39
N GLU A 262 -32.13 -4.09 -13.62
CA GLU A 262 -31.83 -3.00 -12.68
C GLU A 262 -32.51 -3.19 -11.31
N GLU A 263 -33.68 -3.82 -11.30
CA GLU A 263 -34.45 -4.14 -10.08
C GLU A 263 -33.81 -5.26 -9.25
N GLU A 264 -33.16 -6.24 -9.88
CA GLU A 264 -32.42 -7.30 -9.18
C GLU A 264 -31.09 -6.77 -8.60
N GLN A 265 -30.46 -5.82 -9.29
CA GLN A 265 -29.25 -5.14 -8.79
C GLN A 265 -29.58 -4.27 -7.56
N LEU A 266 -30.74 -3.59 -7.57
CA LEU A 266 -31.25 -2.81 -6.44
C LEU A 266 -31.59 -3.71 -5.24
N GLN A 267 -32.21 -4.87 -5.46
CA GLN A 267 -32.49 -5.81 -4.36
C GLN A 267 -31.21 -6.39 -3.74
N PHE A 268 -30.19 -6.66 -4.56
CA PHE A 268 -28.90 -7.15 -4.07
C PHE A 268 -28.15 -6.08 -3.25
N ALA A 269 -28.18 -4.82 -3.69
CA ALA A 269 -27.56 -3.71 -2.98
C ALA A 269 -28.24 -3.37 -1.64
N VAL A 270 -29.56 -3.53 -1.55
CA VAL A 270 -30.32 -3.34 -0.30
C VAL A 270 -30.05 -4.47 0.69
N ALA A 271 -29.94 -5.72 0.22
CA ALA A 271 -29.58 -6.86 1.06
C ALA A 271 -28.15 -6.70 1.64
N ALA A 272 -27.19 -6.26 0.82
CA ALA A 272 -25.82 -5.99 1.25
C ALA A 272 -25.70 -4.82 2.25
N SER A 273 -26.64 -3.86 2.22
CA SER A 273 -26.67 -2.73 3.16
C SER A 273 -27.28 -3.07 4.53
N LEU A 274 -28.01 -4.18 4.65
CA LEU A 274 -28.65 -4.60 5.91
C LEU A 274 -27.69 -5.35 6.86
N GLU A 275 -26.52 -5.80 6.38
CA GLU A 275 -25.46 -6.34 7.22
C GLU A 275 -24.56 -5.21 7.76
N SER A 276 -24.98 -4.60 8.87
CA SER A 276 -24.16 -3.61 9.57
C SER A 276 -23.02 -4.28 10.36
N PRO A 277 -21.75 -3.81 10.24
CA PRO A 277 -20.66 -4.27 11.10
C PRO A 277 -20.85 -3.81 12.56
N LYS A 278 -20.73 -4.73 13.52
CA LYS A 278 -20.62 -4.39 14.94
C LYS A 278 -19.40 -3.48 15.16
N LYS A 279 -19.64 -2.32 15.76
CA LYS A 279 -18.62 -1.33 16.18
C LYS A 279 -17.55 -1.99 17.05
N ILE A 280 -16.28 -1.95 16.61
CA ILE A 280 -15.13 -2.20 17.49
C ILE A 280 -14.75 -0.86 18.12
N ALA A 281 -14.93 -0.78 19.44
CA ALA A 281 -14.49 0.35 20.25
C ALA A 281 -12.95 0.37 20.35
N LYS A 282 -12.38 1.58 20.41
CA LYS A 282 -10.96 1.81 20.68
C LYS A 282 -10.63 1.36 22.10
N THR A 283 -9.56 0.60 22.28
CA THR A 283 -8.96 0.33 23.60
C THR A 283 -7.48 0.70 23.58
N GLU A 284 -7.08 1.46 24.60
CA GLU A 284 -5.72 1.81 25.01
C GLU A 284 -4.88 0.55 25.37
N PRO A 285 -3.54 0.64 25.54
CA PRO A 285 -2.67 -0.54 25.51
C PRO A 285 -2.93 -1.45 26.71
N ALA A 286 -3.46 -2.65 26.43
CA ALA A 286 -3.71 -3.66 27.44
C ALA A 286 -2.39 -4.23 27.98
N ALA A 287 -2.31 -4.33 29.31
CA ALA A 287 -1.35 -5.19 29.99
C ALA A 287 -1.40 -6.61 29.38
N GLY A 288 -0.25 -7.27 29.26
CA GLY A 288 -0.16 -8.61 28.68
C GLY A 288 -1.11 -9.62 29.35
N PRO A 289 -1.51 -10.69 28.64
CA PRO A 289 -2.50 -11.65 29.14
C PRO A 289 -2.03 -12.28 30.46
N ASP A 290 -2.92 -12.35 31.45
CA ASP A 290 -2.65 -13.03 32.73
C ASP A 290 -2.60 -14.54 32.53
N LEU A 291 -1.40 -15.08 32.37
CA LEU A 291 -1.14 -16.50 32.16
C LEU A 291 -1.17 -17.33 33.45
N ALA A 292 -1.38 -16.73 34.63
CA ALA A 292 -1.27 -17.41 35.92
C ALA A 292 -2.34 -18.52 36.13
N ASN A 293 -3.52 -18.38 35.50
CA ASN A 293 -4.65 -19.31 35.66
C ASN A 293 -4.82 -20.29 34.47
N VAL A 294 -3.94 -20.24 33.48
CA VAL A 294 -4.05 -21.12 32.29
C VAL A 294 -3.40 -22.47 32.60
N THR A 295 -4.16 -23.55 32.47
CA THR A 295 -3.65 -24.93 32.64
C THR A 295 -3.34 -25.53 31.29
N VAL A 296 -2.14 -26.10 31.13
CA VAL A 296 -1.72 -26.75 29.89
C VAL A 296 -2.28 -28.19 29.87
N PRO A 297 -3.20 -28.54 28.94
CA PRO A 297 -3.79 -29.88 28.85
C PRO A 297 -2.74 -30.91 28.43
N PRO A 298 -2.96 -32.22 28.71
CA PRO A 298 -2.07 -33.28 28.24
C PRO A 298 -2.02 -33.35 26.70
N GLU A 299 -0.89 -33.78 26.14
CA GLU A 299 -0.73 -33.87 24.68
C GLU A 299 -1.70 -34.92 24.06
N PRO A 300 -2.48 -34.55 23.03
CA PRO A 300 -3.36 -35.49 22.33
C PRO A 300 -2.61 -36.63 21.64
N ALA A 301 -3.21 -37.83 21.61
CA ALA A 301 -2.66 -38.98 20.89
C ALA A 301 -2.58 -38.72 19.37
N ALA A 302 -1.60 -39.35 18.71
CA ALA A 302 -1.44 -39.24 17.26
C ALA A 302 -2.68 -39.78 16.53
N GLY A 303 -3.28 -38.97 15.65
CA GLY A 303 -4.49 -39.34 14.89
C GLY A 303 -5.81 -38.94 15.55
N THR A 304 -5.78 -38.24 16.69
CA THR A 304 -6.98 -37.65 17.30
C THR A 304 -7.57 -36.59 16.36
N ALA A 305 -8.86 -36.68 16.06
CA ALA A 305 -9.56 -35.71 15.21
C ALA A 305 -9.53 -34.30 15.83
N GLY A 306 -9.17 -33.29 15.05
CA GLY A 306 -8.97 -31.91 15.53
C GLY A 306 -7.68 -31.69 16.32
N SER A 307 -6.72 -32.63 16.29
CA SER A 307 -5.38 -32.40 16.83
C SER A 307 -4.45 -31.80 15.79
N VAL A 308 -3.70 -30.78 16.17
CA VAL A 308 -2.73 -30.08 15.34
C VAL A 308 -1.34 -30.17 15.92
N ARG A 309 -0.35 -30.26 15.03
CA ARG A 309 1.07 -30.36 15.39
C ARG A 309 1.71 -28.99 15.26
N ILE A 310 2.38 -28.52 16.31
CA ILE A 310 3.09 -27.24 16.33
C ILE A 310 4.56 -27.49 16.63
N GLN A 311 5.45 -26.83 15.90
CA GLN A 311 6.89 -26.87 16.13
C GLN A 311 7.34 -25.61 16.88
N PHE A 312 8.16 -25.78 17.91
CA PHE A 312 8.74 -24.72 18.71
C PHE A 312 10.25 -24.68 18.53
N ARG A 313 10.79 -23.47 18.41
CA ARG A 313 12.22 -23.17 18.55
C ARG A 313 12.38 -22.24 19.75
N LEU A 314 12.72 -22.79 20.91
CA LEU A 314 12.89 -22.04 22.15
C LEU A 314 14.38 -21.86 22.47
N PRO A 315 14.77 -20.85 23.27
CA PRO A 315 16.16 -20.64 23.66
C PRO A 315 16.81 -21.83 24.39
N SER A 316 16.08 -22.50 25.28
CA SER A 316 16.59 -23.68 26.00
C SER A 316 16.52 -24.97 25.16
N LYS A 317 15.56 -25.07 24.24
CA LYS A 317 15.33 -26.25 23.40
C LYS A 317 15.14 -25.83 21.94
N PRO A 318 16.16 -26.05 21.08
CA PRO A 318 16.17 -25.50 19.72
C PRO A 318 15.13 -26.15 18.79
N ARG A 319 14.59 -27.31 19.16
CA ARG A 319 13.51 -27.97 18.40
C ARG A 319 12.67 -28.84 19.33
N VAL A 320 11.42 -28.43 19.55
CA VAL A 320 10.40 -29.22 20.24
C VAL A 320 9.17 -29.28 19.35
N VAL A 321 8.50 -30.43 19.30
CA VAL A 321 7.26 -30.60 18.54
C VAL A 321 6.23 -31.16 19.49
N ARG A 322 5.05 -30.55 19.52
CA ARG A 322 3.96 -30.97 20.40
C ARG A 322 2.63 -30.85 19.69
N ARG A 323 1.69 -31.74 20.02
CA ARG A 323 0.30 -31.64 19.55
C ARG A 323 -0.59 -30.89 20.53
N PHE A 324 -1.56 -30.15 20.00
CA PHE A 324 -2.63 -29.46 20.72
C PHE A 324 -3.96 -29.73 20.02
N MET A 325 -5.09 -29.46 20.68
CA MET A 325 -6.39 -29.47 20.00
C MET A 325 -6.61 -28.13 19.30
N GLU A 326 -7.28 -28.12 18.14
CA GLU A 326 -7.66 -26.88 17.44
C GLU A 326 -8.55 -25.99 18.30
N THR A 327 -9.30 -26.59 19.23
CA THR A 327 -10.18 -25.92 20.20
C THR A 327 -9.44 -25.32 21.39
N ASP A 328 -8.16 -25.67 21.62
CA ASP A 328 -7.39 -25.08 22.70
C ASP A 328 -7.14 -23.59 22.40
N SER A 329 -7.00 -22.77 23.43
CA SER A 329 -6.67 -21.35 23.25
C SER A 329 -5.18 -21.14 22.99
N VAL A 330 -4.83 -20.07 22.29
CA VAL A 330 -3.42 -19.69 22.09
C VAL A 330 -2.73 -19.37 23.42
N ALA A 331 -3.47 -18.94 24.45
CA ALA A 331 -2.93 -18.78 25.80
C ALA A 331 -2.30 -20.07 26.37
N VAL A 332 -2.80 -21.25 25.99
CA VAL A 332 -2.20 -22.55 26.35
C VAL A 332 -0.80 -22.69 25.75
N ILE A 333 -0.59 -22.21 24.53
CA ILE A 333 0.71 -22.20 23.86
C ILE A 333 1.66 -21.24 24.58
N LEU A 334 1.20 -20.02 24.89
CA LEU A 334 1.99 -19.03 25.63
C LEU A 334 2.46 -19.62 26.96
N LYS A 335 1.54 -20.21 27.74
CA LYS A 335 1.83 -20.85 29.03
C LYS A 335 2.81 -22.02 28.90
N TYR A 336 2.61 -22.90 27.91
CA TYR A 336 3.50 -24.05 27.67
C TYR A 336 4.94 -23.61 27.41
N CYS A 337 5.14 -22.59 26.58
CA CYS A 337 6.47 -22.07 26.28
C CYS A 337 7.12 -21.41 27.52
N THR A 338 6.36 -20.63 28.29
CA THR A 338 6.82 -20.03 29.54
C THR A 338 7.22 -21.08 30.58
N ASP A 339 6.42 -22.15 30.74
CA ASP A 339 6.73 -23.26 31.67
C ASP A 339 8.00 -24.02 31.25
N MET A 340 8.19 -24.20 29.94
CA MET A 340 9.38 -24.86 29.38
C MET A 340 10.68 -24.06 29.60
N GLU A 341 10.59 -22.73 29.71
CA GLU A 341 11.72 -21.83 29.99
C GLU A 341 11.83 -21.45 31.48
N GLY A 342 11.12 -22.16 32.37
CA GLY A 342 11.20 -21.97 33.82
C GLY A 342 10.52 -20.69 34.32
N GLY A 343 9.44 -20.25 33.66
CA GLY A 343 8.67 -19.07 34.06
C GLY A 343 9.20 -17.74 33.50
N LYS A 344 10.19 -17.77 32.60
CA LYS A 344 10.74 -16.56 31.98
C LYS A 344 9.79 -15.98 30.94
N SER A 345 9.79 -14.65 30.82
CA SER A 345 9.04 -13.94 29.78
C SER A 345 9.66 -14.21 28.40
N LEU A 346 8.82 -14.50 27.42
CA LEU A 346 9.22 -14.80 26.05
C LEU A 346 8.40 -13.98 25.05
N ASP A 347 9.06 -13.53 23.99
CA ASP A 347 8.41 -13.08 22.77
C ASP A 347 8.27 -14.28 21.84
N LEU A 348 7.02 -14.69 21.59
CA LEU A 348 6.70 -15.82 20.72
C LEU A 348 6.24 -15.28 19.37
N LEU A 349 6.99 -15.62 18.33
CA LEU A 349 6.75 -15.19 16.97
C LEU A 349 6.36 -16.36 16.09
N TYR A 350 5.41 -16.17 15.16
CA TYR A 350 4.97 -17.21 14.25
C TYR A 350 4.77 -16.67 12.82
N GLY A 351 4.78 -17.58 11.84
CA GLY A 351 4.58 -17.25 10.42
C GLY A 351 5.70 -16.42 9.77
N PHE A 352 5.52 -16.13 8.48
CA PHE A 352 6.36 -15.21 7.72
C PHE A 352 5.48 -14.17 7.01
N PRO A 353 5.64 -12.85 7.26
CA PRO A 353 6.59 -12.23 8.19
C PRO A 353 6.31 -12.58 9.67
N PRO A 354 7.31 -12.54 10.57
CA PRO A 354 7.12 -12.91 11.98
C PRO A 354 6.09 -12.02 12.69
N LYS A 355 5.04 -12.63 13.25
CA LYS A 355 3.97 -11.95 14.02
C LYS A 355 4.01 -12.35 15.48
N ASP A 356 3.66 -11.43 16.38
CA ASP A 356 3.53 -11.71 17.82
C ASP A 356 2.30 -12.59 18.09
N LEU A 357 2.48 -13.60 18.94
CA LEU A 357 1.44 -14.53 19.36
C LEU A 357 0.59 -14.00 20.53
N LYS A 358 1.10 -13.04 21.32
CA LYS A 358 0.40 -12.48 22.49
C LYS A 358 -0.98 -11.87 22.17
N PRO A 359 -1.17 -11.11 21.07
CA PRO A 359 -2.48 -10.54 20.74
C PRO A 359 -3.56 -11.58 20.42
N LEU A 360 -3.16 -12.84 20.19
CA LEU A 360 -4.06 -13.94 19.84
C LEU A 360 -4.43 -14.81 21.04
N ALA A 361 -3.99 -14.47 22.26
CA ALA A 361 -4.14 -15.30 23.45
C ALA A 361 -5.57 -15.83 23.70
N GLU A 362 -6.59 -15.03 23.38
CA GLU A 362 -8.01 -15.36 23.56
C GLU A 362 -8.62 -16.16 22.39
N GLN A 363 -7.92 -16.30 21.26
CA GLN A 363 -8.37 -17.08 20.10
C GLN A 363 -8.07 -18.57 20.28
N THR A 364 -8.79 -19.40 19.55
CA THR A 364 -8.46 -20.82 19.44
C THR A 364 -7.27 -21.05 18.51
N ILE A 365 -6.54 -22.14 18.67
CA ILE A 365 -5.41 -22.53 17.81
C ILE A 365 -5.87 -22.69 16.35
N GLY A 366 -7.09 -23.21 16.14
CA GLY A 366 -7.72 -23.32 14.82
C GLY A 366 -7.98 -21.95 14.18
N ASP A 367 -8.60 -21.03 14.92
CA ASP A 367 -8.91 -19.67 14.42
C ASP A 367 -7.64 -18.86 14.13
N ALA A 368 -6.61 -19.04 14.96
CA ALA A 368 -5.30 -18.43 14.78
C ALA A 368 -4.47 -19.06 13.65
N LYS A 369 -4.98 -20.12 13.00
CA LYS A 369 -4.33 -20.87 11.90
C LYS A 369 -2.92 -21.36 12.25
N LEU A 370 -2.72 -21.85 13.47
CA LEU A 370 -1.41 -22.30 13.95
C LEU A 370 -1.10 -23.77 13.64
N ALA A 371 -1.96 -24.44 12.87
CA ALA A 371 -1.78 -25.83 12.50
C ALA A 371 -0.54 -26.03 11.60
N GLY A 372 0.45 -26.80 12.07
CA GLY A 372 1.67 -27.06 11.31
C GLY A 372 2.71 -25.94 11.36
N GLU A 373 2.41 -24.84 12.04
CA GLU A 373 3.28 -23.66 12.12
C GLU A 373 4.54 -23.89 12.98
N SER A 374 5.55 -23.05 12.72
CA SER A 374 6.78 -23.00 13.51
C SER A 374 6.82 -21.72 14.35
N ILE A 375 6.73 -21.87 15.67
CA ILE A 375 6.78 -20.78 16.65
C ILE A 375 8.22 -20.59 17.14
N GLN A 376 8.74 -19.38 17.03
CA GLN A 376 10.06 -18.97 17.48
C GLN A 376 9.94 -18.20 18.80
N GLY A 377 10.56 -18.71 19.86
CA GLY A 377 10.66 -18.00 21.12
C GLY A 377 11.97 -17.22 21.23
N ARG A 378 11.88 -15.95 21.62
CA ARG A 378 13.02 -15.10 21.99
C ARG A 378 12.88 -14.71 23.46
N ALA A 379 13.97 -14.77 24.20
CA ALA A 379 14.00 -14.24 25.56
C ALA A 379 13.86 -12.71 25.50
N VAL A 380 13.03 -12.16 26.38
CA VAL A 380 12.85 -10.72 26.59
C VAL A 380 13.85 -10.20 27.60
#